data_AF-A0A1Q6CE48-F1
#
_entry.id   AF-A0A1Q6CE48-F1
#
_cell.length_a   1.000
_cell.length_b   1.000
_cell.length_c   1.000
_cell.angle_alpha   90.00
_cell.angle_beta   90.00
_cell.angle_gamma   90.00
#
_symmetry.space_group_name_H-M   'P 1'
#
loop_
_entity.id
_entity.type
_entity.pdbx_description
1 polymer ?
#
loop_
_entity_poly.entity_id
_entity_poly.type
_entity_poly.pdbx_seq_one_letter_code
_entity_poly.pdbx_strand_id
1 'polypeptide(L)'
;MAQCELNDKFVDVVSKITDIGKNWHSHDLVTNAMANLPYTEKSFKDLPPLPESKKNSAIIVSAGPSLHKFDVLAKLKQSNYQGAIVAIDGSLVKCLKNGIVPDYVLTLDPHPTRIVRWFGDNEFEENTRHDDYFSRQDLDVEFRNNSIKENQANIDLINKHAPEIKLIICSSAPRNVVERAKDAGFDMYWWNPIVDNPQDPKSLTRQIYQINKKSCMNTGGTVGTAAWVFANAILKVPSIALTGMDLGYHSETPIEMTQTYYELHEFANTREELEQLFPKFIFPLSNEQFYTDPTYFWYRNNFLDLFSRASGTTYNCSEAGTLFADNLPCITFNQFLNSEQ
;
A
#
# COMPACT_ATOMS: atom_id res chain seq x y z
N MET A 1 9.20 -13.61 -23.36
CA MET A 1 7.96 -14.01 -22.64
C MET A 1 6.78 -13.60 -23.50
N ALA A 2 5.77 -14.46 -23.66
CA ALA A 2 4.60 -14.13 -24.45
C ALA A 2 3.94 -12.88 -23.84
N GLN A 3 3.96 -11.77 -24.58
CA GLN A 3 3.07 -10.64 -24.28
C GLN A 3 1.65 -11.22 -24.29
N CYS A 4 1.00 -11.23 -23.14
CA CYS A 4 -0.44 -11.45 -23.10
C CYS A 4 -1.04 -10.34 -23.97
N GLU A 5 -1.64 -10.68 -25.11
CA GLU A 5 -2.39 -9.71 -25.89
C GLU A 5 -3.54 -9.21 -25.01
N LEU A 6 -3.40 -7.98 -24.53
CA LEU A 6 -4.41 -7.35 -23.69
C LEU A 6 -5.57 -6.96 -24.59
N ASN A 7 -6.78 -7.26 -24.12
CA ASN A 7 -8.01 -6.86 -24.79
C ASN A 7 -8.09 -5.32 -24.92
N ASP A 8 -8.47 -4.79 -26.09
CA ASP A 8 -8.57 -3.34 -26.33
C ASP A 8 -9.47 -2.63 -25.31
N LYS A 9 -10.55 -3.29 -24.90
CA LYS A 9 -11.50 -2.79 -23.90
C LYS A 9 -10.85 -2.69 -22.52
N PHE A 10 -10.04 -3.68 -22.15
CA PHE A 10 -9.26 -3.63 -20.92
C PHE A 10 -8.30 -2.44 -20.92
N VAL A 11 -7.58 -2.24 -22.04
CA VAL A 11 -6.67 -1.10 -22.21
C VAL A 11 -7.40 0.24 -22.13
N ASP A 12 -8.58 0.35 -22.73
CA ASP A 12 -9.43 1.54 -22.64
C ASP A 12 -9.84 1.84 -21.19
N VAL A 13 -10.28 0.83 -20.42
CA VAL A 13 -10.63 1.03 -18.99
C VAL A 13 -9.42 1.43 -18.16
N VAL A 14 -8.26 0.78 -18.36
CA VAL A 14 -6.99 1.15 -17.69
C VAL A 14 -6.64 2.62 -17.92
N SER A 15 -6.86 3.14 -19.13
CA SER A 15 -6.56 4.54 -19.47
C SER A 15 -7.40 5.56 -18.69
N LYS A 16 -8.58 5.15 -18.19
CA LYS A 16 -9.53 6.00 -17.46
C LYS A 16 -9.32 6.00 -15.94
N ILE A 17 -8.53 5.08 -15.40
CA ILE A 17 -8.34 4.91 -13.94
C ILE A 17 -7.85 6.20 -13.26
N THR A 18 -6.94 6.94 -13.91
CA THR A 18 -6.44 8.21 -13.37
C THR A 18 -7.55 9.24 -13.18
N ASP A 19 -8.43 9.39 -14.17
CA ASP A 19 -9.53 10.36 -14.11
C ASP A 19 -10.60 9.93 -13.11
N ILE A 20 -10.90 8.63 -13.02
CA ILE A 20 -11.81 8.06 -12.01
C ILE A 20 -11.30 8.37 -10.60
N GLY A 21 -10.05 8.04 -10.31
CA GLY A 21 -9.44 8.31 -9.01
C GLY A 21 -9.40 9.81 -8.68
N LYS A 22 -9.11 10.67 -9.66
CA LYS A 22 -9.16 12.12 -9.48
C LYS A 22 -10.57 12.59 -9.12
N ASN A 23 -11.60 12.12 -9.81
CA ASN A 23 -12.98 12.50 -9.54
C ASN A 23 -13.42 12.09 -8.13
N TRP A 24 -12.99 10.93 -7.64
CA TRP A 24 -13.34 10.45 -6.30
C TRP A 24 -12.63 11.21 -5.18
N HIS A 25 -11.37 11.60 -5.36
CA HIS A 25 -10.54 12.06 -4.24
C HIS A 25 -10.17 13.54 -4.27
N SER A 26 -10.42 14.26 -5.36
CA SER A 26 -9.95 15.66 -5.53
C SER A 26 -10.34 16.59 -4.37
N HIS A 27 -11.59 16.48 -3.90
CA HIS A 27 -12.09 17.33 -2.81
C HIS A 27 -11.39 16.98 -1.49
N ASP A 28 -11.41 15.71 -1.11
CA ASP A 28 -10.87 15.22 0.16
C ASP A 28 -9.37 15.50 0.27
N LEU A 29 -8.62 15.35 -0.82
CA LEU A 29 -7.18 15.60 -0.86
C LEU A 29 -6.81 17.01 -0.35
N VAL A 30 -7.51 18.04 -0.84
CA VAL A 30 -7.23 19.43 -0.48
C VAL A 30 -7.83 19.78 0.88
N THR A 31 -9.08 19.34 1.14
CA THR A 31 -9.77 19.56 2.41
C THR A 31 -8.98 18.98 3.59
N ASN A 32 -8.52 17.73 3.47
CA ASN A 32 -7.72 17.07 4.50
C ASN A 32 -6.37 17.77 4.68
N ALA A 33 -5.69 18.17 3.60
CA ALA A 33 -4.42 18.89 3.69
C ALA A 33 -4.55 20.24 4.43
N MET A 34 -5.65 20.96 4.24
CA MET A 34 -5.95 22.18 5.00
C MET A 34 -6.22 21.87 6.47
N ALA A 35 -7.07 20.88 6.76
CA ALA A 35 -7.43 20.51 8.12
C ALA A 35 -6.22 20.03 8.94
N ASN A 36 -5.28 19.36 8.29
CA ASN A 36 -4.12 18.78 8.94
C ASN A 36 -2.95 19.74 9.13
N LEU A 37 -2.98 20.93 8.49
CA LEU A 37 -1.90 21.92 8.56
C LEU A 37 -1.33 22.15 9.98
N PRO A 38 -2.16 22.31 11.03
CA PRO A 38 -1.66 22.54 12.40
C PRO A 38 -0.82 21.39 12.98
N TYR A 39 -0.93 20.19 12.43
CA TYR A 39 -0.21 18.99 12.90
C TYR A 39 1.05 18.68 12.09
N THR A 40 1.27 19.39 10.98
CA THR A 40 2.37 19.13 10.05
C THR A 40 3.70 19.70 10.51
N GLU A 41 4.13 19.50 11.76
CA GLU A 41 5.40 20.07 12.23
C GLU A 41 6.61 19.41 11.54
N LYS A 42 6.74 18.08 11.69
CA LYS A 42 7.84 17.29 11.12
C LYS A 42 7.58 16.89 9.67
N SER A 43 8.65 16.73 8.88
CA SER A 43 8.64 16.15 7.54
C SER A 43 9.85 15.25 7.32
N PHE A 44 10.07 14.78 6.10
CA PHE A 44 11.24 13.94 5.78
C PHE A 44 12.58 14.52 6.23
N LYS A 45 12.72 15.86 6.27
CA LYS A 45 13.97 16.51 6.72
C LYS A 45 14.24 16.33 8.21
N ASP A 46 13.20 16.06 8.98
CA ASP A 46 13.24 15.94 10.43
C ASP A 46 13.40 14.47 10.84
N LEU A 47 13.40 13.53 9.88
CA LEU A 47 13.64 12.12 10.14
C LEU A 47 15.03 11.92 10.76
N PRO A 48 15.14 11.11 11.83
CA PRO A 48 16.44 10.77 12.37
C PRO A 48 17.24 9.95 11.34
N PRO A 49 18.58 10.03 11.38
CA PRO A 49 19.41 9.20 10.51
C PRO A 49 19.15 7.72 10.79
N LEU A 50 19.15 6.91 9.74
CA LEU A 50 19.06 5.46 9.87
C LEU A 50 20.26 4.92 10.68
N PRO A 51 20.03 4.01 11.64
CA PRO A 51 21.10 3.22 12.24
C PRO A 51 21.90 2.48 11.17
N GLU A 52 23.19 2.26 11.41
CA GLU A 52 24.09 1.64 10.42
C GLU A 52 23.57 0.29 9.90
N SER A 53 23.01 -0.54 10.79
CA SER A 53 22.43 -1.83 10.43
C SER A 53 21.23 -1.73 9.48
N LYS A 54 20.56 -0.58 9.41
CA LYS A 54 19.34 -0.33 8.62
C LYS A 54 19.59 0.41 7.31
N LYS A 55 20.84 0.75 7.00
CA LYS A 55 21.19 1.49 5.77
C LYS A 55 21.31 0.61 4.54
N ASN A 56 21.61 -0.67 4.71
CA ASN A 56 21.98 -1.56 3.61
C ASN A 56 20.79 -2.21 2.93
N SER A 57 19.76 -2.57 3.70
CA SER A 57 18.57 -3.17 3.14
C SER A 57 17.28 -2.80 3.85
N ALA A 58 16.18 -2.93 3.13
CA ALA A 58 14.83 -2.71 3.63
C ALA A 58 13.86 -3.79 3.14
N ILE A 59 12.91 -4.15 3.98
CA ILE A 59 11.76 -4.97 3.60
C ILE A 59 10.52 -4.07 3.59
N ILE A 60 9.85 -4.01 2.44
CA ILE A 60 8.53 -3.40 2.30
C ILE A 60 7.48 -4.47 2.58
N VAL A 61 6.67 -4.25 3.61
CA VAL A 61 5.59 -5.16 4.02
C VAL A 61 4.26 -4.59 3.55
N SER A 62 3.79 -5.03 2.38
CA SER A 62 2.46 -4.70 1.85
C SER A 62 1.39 -5.67 2.42
N ALA A 63 0.13 -5.52 2.02
CA ALA A 63 -1.01 -6.20 2.66
C ALA A 63 -1.68 -7.29 1.81
N GLY A 64 -1.10 -7.66 0.67
CA GLY A 64 -1.63 -8.69 -0.23
C GLY A 64 -1.66 -10.09 0.39
N PRO A 65 -2.54 -10.99 -0.10
CA PRO A 65 -2.67 -12.37 0.39
C PRO A 65 -1.35 -13.14 0.54
N SER A 66 -0.37 -12.89 -0.32
CA SER A 66 0.92 -13.59 -0.29
C SER A 66 1.70 -13.40 1.02
N LEU A 67 1.47 -12.29 1.73
CA LEU A 67 2.06 -12.03 3.05
C LEU A 67 1.73 -13.17 4.03
N HIS A 68 0.50 -13.65 4.00
CA HIS A 68 0.02 -14.77 4.81
C HIS A 68 0.33 -16.12 4.14
N LYS A 69 0.04 -16.27 2.84
CA LYS A 69 0.21 -17.54 2.10
C LYS A 69 1.62 -18.13 2.24
N PHE A 70 2.64 -17.26 2.34
CA PHE A 70 4.03 -17.68 2.45
C PHE A 70 4.66 -17.42 3.82
N ASP A 71 3.87 -17.20 4.86
CA ASP A 71 4.34 -17.02 6.25
C ASP A 71 5.46 -15.97 6.38
N VAL A 72 5.38 -14.87 5.61
CA VAL A 72 6.45 -13.88 5.49
C VAL A 72 6.82 -13.31 6.87
N LEU A 73 5.83 -12.96 7.68
CA LEU A 73 6.06 -12.37 9.00
C LEU A 73 6.68 -13.37 9.98
N ALA A 74 6.28 -14.64 9.93
CA ALA A 74 6.90 -15.67 10.76
C ALA A 74 8.37 -15.91 10.38
N LYS A 75 8.67 -15.99 9.07
CA LYS A 75 10.04 -16.08 8.54
C LYS A 75 10.87 -14.88 8.95
N LEU A 76 10.34 -13.66 8.82
CA LEU A 76 11.01 -12.43 9.24
C LEU A 76 11.32 -12.45 10.74
N LYS A 77 10.35 -12.84 11.58
CA LYS A 77 10.51 -12.92 13.04
C LYS A 77 11.57 -13.94 13.47
N GLN A 78 11.70 -15.04 12.75
CA GLN A 78 12.67 -16.10 13.01
C GLN A 78 14.06 -15.80 12.43
N SER A 79 14.16 -14.81 11.54
CA SER A 79 15.42 -14.38 10.94
C SER A 79 16.22 -13.47 11.86
N ASN A 80 17.51 -13.29 11.55
CA ASN A 80 18.37 -12.28 12.18
C ASN A 80 18.37 -10.95 11.42
N TYR A 81 17.38 -10.68 10.58
CA TYR A 81 17.34 -9.49 9.72
C TYR A 81 17.45 -8.20 10.55
N GLN A 82 18.46 -7.38 10.25
CA GLN A 82 18.73 -6.11 10.96
C GLN A 82 18.43 -4.85 10.13
N GLY A 83 17.99 -5.04 8.88
CA GLY A 83 17.65 -3.95 7.97
C GLY A 83 16.37 -3.20 8.38
N ALA A 84 16.00 -2.20 7.58
CA ALA A 84 14.80 -1.41 7.85
C ALA A 84 13.52 -2.20 7.54
N ILE A 85 12.52 -2.12 8.41
CA ILE A 85 11.18 -2.69 8.14
C ILE A 85 10.21 -1.54 7.88
N VAL A 86 9.70 -1.46 6.66
CA VAL A 86 8.75 -0.44 6.21
C VAL A 86 7.41 -1.11 5.93
N ALA A 87 6.46 -0.95 6.84
CA ALA A 87 5.11 -1.44 6.68
C ALA A 87 4.19 -0.36 6.06
N ILE A 88 3.02 -0.79 5.62
CA ILE A 88 1.92 0.10 5.24
C ILE A 88 0.82 0.01 6.29
N ASP A 89 -0.11 0.96 6.30
CA ASP A 89 -1.29 0.94 7.16
C ASP A 89 -1.95 -0.45 7.24
N GLY A 90 -2.32 -1.04 6.11
CA GLY A 90 -2.99 -2.35 6.05
C GLY A 90 -2.17 -3.55 6.53
N SER A 91 -0.86 -3.41 6.76
CA SER A 91 0.00 -4.48 7.29
C SER A 91 0.49 -4.23 8.72
N LEU A 92 0.25 -3.04 9.28
CA LEU A 92 0.69 -2.65 10.64
C LEU A 92 0.26 -3.67 11.70
N VAL A 93 -1.05 -3.91 11.84
CA VAL A 93 -1.58 -4.82 12.86
C VAL A 93 -1.03 -6.24 12.68
N LYS A 94 -0.90 -6.71 11.43
CA LYS A 94 -0.37 -8.04 11.12
C LYS A 94 1.08 -8.17 11.59
N CYS A 95 1.92 -7.15 11.36
CA CYS A 95 3.29 -7.10 11.87
C CYS A 95 3.30 -7.20 13.40
N LEU A 96 2.51 -6.37 14.09
CA LEU A 96 2.47 -6.32 15.55
C LEU A 96 1.98 -7.64 16.17
N LYS A 97 0.93 -8.27 15.59
CA LYS A 97 0.43 -9.59 16.02
C LYS A 97 1.51 -10.69 15.89
N ASN A 98 2.48 -10.52 14.99
CA ASN A 98 3.64 -11.41 14.82
C ASN A 98 4.88 -10.98 15.63
N GLY A 99 4.74 -10.00 16.53
CA GLY A 99 5.83 -9.50 17.37
C GLY A 99 6.92 -8.76 16.58
N ILE A 100 6.56 -8.18 15.43
CA ILE A 100 7.41 -7.33 14.60
C ILE A 100 6.92 -5.88 14.76
N VAL A 101 7.76 -5.01 15.28
CA VAL A 101 7.51 -3.56 15.33
C VAL A 101 8.20 -2.94 14.12
N PRO A 102 7.46 -2.42 13.12
CA PRO A 102 8.06 -1.77 11.96
C PRO A 102 8.82 -0.49 12.36
N ASP A 103 9.88 -0.17 11.63
CA ASP A 103 10.56 1.13 11.81
C ASP A 103 9.70 2.29 11.31
N TYR A 104 9.03 2.03 10.19
CA TYR A 104 8.21 3.00 9.48
C TYR A 104 6.87 2.36 9.12
N VAL A 105 5.82 3.15 9.19
CA VAL A 105 4.50 2.83 8.64
C VAL A 105 4.11 3.96 7.69
N LEU A 106 3.66 3.62 6.48
CA LEU A 106 3.15 4.60 5.52
C LEU A 106 1.62 4.59 5.46
N THR A 107 1.07 5.78 5.22
CA THR A 107 -0.36 6.00 4.87
C THR A 107 -0.46 6.84 3.61
N LEU A 108 -1.58 6.70 2.89
CA LEU A 108 -1.83 7.46 1.67
C LEU A 108 -3.30 7.85 1.48
N ASP A 109 -4.22 6.91 1.68
CA ASP A 109 -5.63 7.03 1.26
C ASP A 109 -6.33 8.22 1.95
N PRO A 110 -6.95 9.16 1.20
CA PRO A 110 -7.67 10.29 1.79
C PRO A 110 -9.09 9.94 2.27
N HIS A 111 -9.59 8.74 1.99
CA HIS A 111 -10.99 8.38 2.22
C HIS A 111 -11.34 8.31 3.72
N PRO A 112 -12.41 9.01 4.17
CA PRO A 112 -12.69 9.20 5.59
C PRO A 112 -12.96 7.92 6.37
N THR A 113 -13.60 6.92 5.79
CA THR A 113 -14.03 5.72 6.54
C THR A 113 -13.15 4.48 6.34
N ARG A 114 -12.23 4.48 5.37
CA ARG A 114 -11.60 3.23 4.90
C ARG A 114 -10.40 2.78 5.70
N ILE A 115 -9.54 3.72 6.10
CA ILE A 115 -8.21 3.36 6.62
C ILE A 115 -8.06 3.53 8.13
N VAL A 116 -9.00 4.15 8.83
CA VAL A 116 -8.95 4.30 10.30
C VAL A 116 -8.91 2.95 11.03
N ARG A 117 -9.58 1.92 10.50
CA ARG A 117 -9.54 0.54 11.00
C ARG A 117 -8.12 -0.02 11.14
N TRP A 118 -7.20 0.40 10.28
CA TRP A 118 -5.81 -0.08 10.31
C TRP A 118 -5.01 0.50 11.48
N PHE A 119 -5.51 1.59 12.06
CA PHE A 119 -4.99 2.21 13.28
C PHE A 119 -5.78 1.81 14.53
N GLY A 120 -6.83 0.98 14.38
CA GLY A 120 -7.83 0.70 15.40
C GLY A 120 -8.87 1.83 15.45
N ASP A 121 -10.14 1.48 15.23
CA ASP A 121 -11.21 2.45 15.04
C ASP A 121 -12.09 2.55 16.29
N ASN A 122 -12.08 3.70 16.96
CA ASN A 122 -12.93 3.94 18.14
C ASN A 122 -14.43 4.04 17.79
N GLU A 123 -14.76 4.31 16.53
CA GLU A 123 -16.12 4.46 16.00
C GLU A 123 -16.48 3.30 15.05
N PHE A 124 -15.84 2.14 15.23
CA PHE A 124 -15.90 1.01 14.31
C PHE A 124 -17.32 0.58 13.93
N GLU A 125 -18.24 0.50 14.90
CA GLU A 125 -19.63 0.11 14.65
C GLU A 125 -20.37 1.10 13.73
N GLU A 126 -20.11 2.40 13.89
CA GLU A 126 -20.73 3.45 13.08
C GLU A 126 -20.15 3.46 11.66
N ASN A 127 -18.82 3.39 11.56
CA ASN A 127 -18.09 3.40 10.29
C ASN A 127 -18.36 2.15 9.42
N THR A 128 -18.78 1.03 10.01
CA THR A 128 -19.03 -0.24 9.29
C THR A 128 -20.51 -0.57 9.06
N ARG A 129 -21.45 0.25 9.55
CA ARG A 129 -22.89 -0.05 9.53
C ARG A 129 -23.49 -0.29 8.13
N HIS A 130 -22.88 0.28 7.09
CA HIS A 130 -23.38 0.24 5.71
C HIS A 130 -22.31 -0.16 4.68
N ASP A 131 -21.15 -0.65 5.13
CA ASP A 131 -20.01 -0.91 4.24
C ASP A 131 -19.68 -2.42 4.18
N ASP A 132 -19.97 -3.04 3.04
CA ASP A 132 -19.60 -4.43 2.77
C ASP A 132 -18.21 -4.57 2.11
N TYR A 133 -17.59 -3.45 1.72
CA TYR A 133 -16.37 -3.38 0.90
C TYR A 133 -15.28 -4.27 1.48
N PHE A 134 -15.08 -4.17 2.80
CA PHE A 134 -14.06 -4.96 3.48
C PHE A 134 -14.51 -6.37 3.80
N SER A 135 -15.78 -6.64 4.11
CA SER A 135 -16.23 -8.02 4.38
C SER A 135 -15.93 -8.97 3.22
N ARG A 136 -16.04 -8.49 1.97
CA ARG A 136 -15.69 -9.25 0.76
C ARG A 136 -14.19 -9.48 0.61
N GLN A 137 -13.38 -8.53 1.06
CA GLN A 137 -11.92 -8.50 0.82
C GLN A 137 -11.06 -8.96 2.00
N ASP A 138 -11.61 -8.99 3.22
CA ASP A 138 -10.82 -9.22 4.43
C ASP A 138 -10.27 -10.65 4.47
N LEU A 139 -8.96 -10.80 4.57
CA LEU A 139 -8.36 -12.12 4.68
C LEU A 139 -8.28 -12.58 6.14
N ASP A 140 -8.58 -11.70 7.10
CA ASP A 140 -8.60 -12.01 8.53
C ASP A 140 -9.94 -12.66 8.92
N VAL A 141 -9.91 -13.99 9.03
CA VAL A 141 -11.07 -14.81 9.43
C VAL A 141 -11.51 -14.50 10.87
N GLU A 142 -10.58 -14.14 11.77
CA GLU A 142 -10.90 -13.81 13.16
C GLU A 142 -11.63 -12.47 13.24
N PHE A 143 -11.17 -11.47 12.47
CA PHE A 143 -11.83 -10.17 12.37
C PHE A 143 -13.25 -10.28 11.77
N ARG A 144 -13.46 -11.18 10.81
CA ARG A 144 -14.80 -11.47 10.25
C ARG A 144 -15.76 -12.07 11.28
N ASN A 145 -15.24 -12.84 12.25
CA ASN A 145 -16.07 -13.57 13.22
C ASN A 145 -16.37 -12.77 14.49
N ASN A 146 -15.51 -11.83 14.89
CA ASN A 146 -15.72 -11.01 16.10
C ASN A 146 -15.04 -9.63 16.00
N SER A 147 -15.51 -8.82 15.05
CA SER A 147 -14.89 -7.56 14.63
C SER A 147 -14.71 -6.52 15.75
N ILE A 148 -15.66 -6.42 16.69
CA ILE A 148 -15.57 -5.46 17.82
C ILE A 148 -14.43 -5.84 18.77
N LYS A 149 -14.36 -7.11 19.17
CA LYS A 149 -13.32 -7.59 20.10
C LYS A 149 -11.94 -7.49 19.46
N GLU A 150 -11.81 -7.89 18.20
CA GLU A 150 -10.55 -7.80 17.47
C GLU A 150 -10.11 -6.36 17.26
N ASN A 151 -11.04 -5.44 16.98
CA ASN A 151 -10.74 -4.02 16.90
C ASN A 151 -10.19 -3.47 18.23
N GLN A 152 -10.79 -3.83 19.38
CA GLN A 152 -10.26 -3.41 20.68
C GLN A 152 -8.85 -3.98 20.95
N ALA A 153 -8.62 -5.25 20.64
CA ALA A 153 -7.29 -5.85 20.75
C ALA A 153 -6.26 -5.15 19.85
N ASN A 154 -6.66 -4.74 18.64
CA ASN A 154 -5.81 -3.97 17.74
C ASN A 154 -5.51 -2.57 18.30
N ILE A 155 -6.50 -1.89 18.90
CA ILE A 155 -6.31 -0.59 19.56
C ILE A 155 -5.24 -0.71 20.66
N ASP A 156 -5.39 -1.69 21.55
CA ASP A 156 -4.47 -1.90 22.67
C ASP A 156 -3.05 -2.19 22.17
N LEU A 157 -2.93 -3.04 21.15
CA LEU A 157 -1.66 -3.44 20.55
C LEU A 157 -0.97 -2.25 19.86
N ILE A 158 -1.72 -1.43 19.14
CA ILE A 158 -1.20 -0.24 18.47
C ILE A 158 -0.77 0.80 19.51
N ASN A 159 -1.60 1.09 20.52
CA ASN A 159 -1.27 2.08 21.55
C ASN A 159 0.02 1.71 22.30
N LYS A 160 0.28 0.41 22.48
CA LYS A 160 1.51 -0.07 23.11
C LYS A 160 2.76 0.25 22.28
N HIS A 161 2.69 0.13 20.95
CA HIS A 161 3.87 0.16 20.07
C HIS A 161 4.00 1.43 19.23
N ALA A 162 2.93 2.23 19.08
CA ALA A 162 2.93 3.45 18.28
C ALA A 162 4.07 4.45 18.63
N PRO A 163 4.44 4.66 19.91
CA PRO A 163 5.58 5.52 20.25
C PRO A 163 6.94 5.05 19.71
N GLU A 164 7.07 3.78 19.34
CA GLU A 164 8.30 3.20 18.76
C GLU A 164 8.36 3.36 17.23
N ILE A 165 7.24 3.69 16.60
CA ILE A 165 7.04 3.66 15.15
C ILE A 165 7.06 5.08 14.59
N LYS A 166 7.81 5.28 13.49
CA LYS A 166 7.77 6.53 12.72
C LYS A 166 6.66 6.44 11.69
N LEU A 167 5.57 7.17 11.91
CA LEU A 167 4.45 7.21 10.98
C LEU A 167 4.74 8.23 9.88
N ILE A 168 4.93 7.75 8.66
CA ILE A 168 5.11 8.56 7.46
C ILE A 168 3.71 8.85 6.90
N ILE A 169 3.15 9.99 7.31
CA ILE A 169 1.74 10.32 7.13
C ILE A 169 1.50 11.27 5.96
N CYS A 170 0.57 10.90 5.09
CA CYS A 170 0.12 11.74 3.99
C CYS A 170 -0.60 12.98 4.54
N SER A 171 -0.29 14.18 4.05
CA SER A 171 -0.97 15.40 4.46
C SER A 171 -2.46 15.40 4.16
N SER A 172 -2.88 14.60 3.18
CA SER A 172 -4.26 14.38 2.82
C SER A 172 -4.94 13.24 3.58
N ALA A 173 -4.30 12.67 4.63
CA ALA A 173 -4.94 11.65 5.47
C ALA A 173 -6.23 12.20 6.12
N PRO A 174 -7.28 11.38 6.26
CA PRO A 174 -8.54 11.83 6.85
C PRO A 174 -8.38 12.16 8.33
N ARG A 175 -9.21 13.07 8.82
CA ARG A 175 -9.11 13.62 10.17
C ARG A 175 -9.12 12.56 11.28
N ASN A 176 -9.97 11.56 11.17
CA ASN A 176 -10.08 10.47 12.14
C ASN A 176 -8.80 9.62 12.22
N VAL A 177 -8.09 9.40 11.11
CA VAL A 177 -6.77 8.73 11.13
C VAL A 177 -5.74 9.60 11.84
N VAL A 178 -5.73 10.91 11.58
CA VAL A 178 -4.79 11.84 12.21
C VAL A 178 -5.05 11.93 13.72
N GLU A 179 -6.31 12.03 14.14
CA GLU A 179 -6.70 12.00 15.56
C GLU A 179 -6.31 10.68 16.21
N ARG A 180 -6.66 9.55 15.59
CA ARG A 180 -6.31 8.22 16.09
C ARG A 180 -4.79 8.02 16.23
N ALA A 181 -4.01 8.49 15.25
CA ALA A 181 -2.56 8.38 15.25
C ALA A 181 -1.92 9.24 16.36
N LYS A 182 -2.46 10.44 16.61
CA LYS A 182 -2.05 11.28 17.73
C LYS A 182 -2.37 10.63 19.07
N ASP A 183 -3.58 10.09 19.22
CA ASP A 183 -4.02 9.44 20.46
C ASP A 183 -3.20 8.19 20.77
N ALA A 184 -2.76 7.45 19.74
CA ALA A 184 -1.85 6.33 19.89
C ALA A 184 -0.43 6.74 20.33
N GLY A 185 -0.02 7.99 20.04
CA GLY A 185 1.32 8.48 20.30
C GLY A 185 2.34 8.19 19.21
N PHE A 186 1.93 8.07 17.94
CA PHE A 186 2.88 7.90 16.83
C PHE A 186 3.82 9.11 16.68
N ASP A 187 5.08 8.84 16.30
CA ASP A 187 5.99 9.88 15.84
C ASP A 187 5.75 10.18 14.35
N MET A 188 5.01 11.25 14.06
CA MET A 188 4.48 11.53 12.72
C MET A 188 5.40 12.43 11.88
N TYR A 189 5.65 12.02 10.63
CA TYR A 189 6.43 12.76 9.63
C TYR A 189 5.61 12.96 8.36
N TRP A 190 5.39 14.22 7.98
CA TRP A 190 4.39 14.58 6.97
C TRP A 190 4.96 14.76 5.56
N TRP A 191 4.20 14.31 4.56
CA TRP A 191 4.53 14.41 3.14
C TRP A 191 3.29 14.71 2.29
N ASN A 192 3.49 15.22 1.07
CA ASN A 192 2.42 15.53 0.11
C ASN A 192 2.36 14.50 -1.02
N PRO A 193 1.17 14.00 -1.39
CA PRO A 193 1.05 13.09 -2.52
C PRO A 193 1.16 13.85 -3.84
N ILE A 194 1.94 13.32 -4.79
CA ILE A 194 1.85 13.74 -6.20
C ILE A 194 0.67 12.97 -6.82
N VAL A 195 -0.40 13.69 -7.14
CA VAL A 195 -1.66 13.13 -7.66
C VAL A 195 -1.99 13.59 -9.08
N ASP A 196 -1.26 14.58 -9.59
CA ASP A 196 -1.37 15.11 -10.95
C ASP A 196 -0.07 15.81 -11.35
N ASN A 197 0.01 16.31 -12.59
CA ASN A 197 1.19 17.01 -13.09
C ASN A 197 1.40 18.34 -12.34
N PRO A 198 2.44 18.49 -11.51
CA PRO A 198 2.65 19.70 -10.70
C PRO A 198 2.98 20.96 -11.52
N GLN A 199 3.29 20.80 -12.81
CA GLN A 199 3.53 21.93 -13.73
C GLN A 199 2.23 22.58 -14.20
N ASP A 200 1.08 21.91 -14.05
CA ASP A 200 -0.23 22.52 -14.33
C ASP A 200 -0.54 23.59 -13.28
N PRO A 201 -0.87 24.84 -13.68
CA PRO A 201 -1.28 25.89 -12.74
C PRO A 201 -2.44 25.49 -11.80
N LYS A 202 -3.34 24.61 -12.24
CA LYS A 202 -4.51 24.10 -11.49
C LYS A 202 -4.23 22.81 -10.73
N SER A 203 -2.98 22.32 -10.73
CA SER A 203 -2.59 21.07 -10.07
C SER A 203 -3.02 21.02 -8.60
N LEU A 204 -3.66 19.92 -8.21
CA LEU A 204 -3.97 19.59 -6.82
C LEU A 204 -2.69 19.40 -6.02
N THR A 205 -1.67 18.74 -6.61
CA THR A 205 -0.35 18.61 -5.99
C THR A 205 0.23 19.98 -5.63
N ARG A 206 0.09 20.96 -6.54
CA ARG A 206 0.56 22.34 -6.32
C ARG A 206 -0.26 23.05 -5.24
N GLN A 207 -1.58 22.87 -5.22
CA GLN A 207 -2.45 23.43 -4.17
C GLN A 207 -2.09 22.88 -2.79
N ILE A 208 -1.94 21.56 -2.66
CA ILE A 208 -1.52 20.89 -1.41
C ILE A 208 -0.15 21.40 -0.96
N TYR A 209 0.81 21.48 -1.87
CA TYR A 209 2.13 22.05 -1.58
C TYR A 209 2.04 23.50 -1.10
N GLN A 210 1.14 24.30 -1.66
CA GLN A 210 0.96 25.69 -1.23
C GLN A 210 0.42 25.83 0.20
N ILE A 211 -0.38 24.86 0.66
CA ILE A 211 -0.95 24.85 2.01
C ILE A 211 0.15 24.63 3.07
N ASN A 212 0.95 23.57 2.93
CA ASN A 212 1.82 23.11 4.04
C ASN A 212 3.32 23.09 3.72
N LYS A 213 3.72 23.34 2.46
CA LYS A 213 5.11 23.36 1.97
C LYS A 213 5.90 22.08 2.21
N LYS A 214 5.25 20.94 2.46
CA LYS A 214 5.90 19.64 2.67
C LYS A 214 6.39 19.05 1.35
N SER A 215 7.42 18.19 1.43
CA SER A 215 7.97 17.52 0.27
C SER A 215 6.90 16.69 -0.43
N CYS A 216 6.85 16.75 -1.75
CA CYS A 216 5.96 15.92 -2.55
C CYS A 216 6.65 14.61 -2.95
N MET A 217 5.94 13.49 -2.87
CA MET A 217 6.44 12.17 -3.24
C MET A 217 5.44 11.47 -4.17
N ASN A 218 5.95 10.72 -5.15
CA ASN A 218 5.08 9.94 -6.03
C ASN A 218 4.54 8.72 -5.27
N THR A 219 3.26 8.43 -5.49
CA THR A 219 2.54 7.37 -4.77
C THR A 219 2.48 6.09 -5.59
N GLY A 220 2.62 6.17 -6.92
CA GLY A 220 2.35 5.06 -7.83
C GLY A 220 0.94 4.47 -7.72
N GLY A 221 0.01 5.19 -7.08
CA GLY A 221 -1.38 4.78 -6.89
C GLY A 221 -1.66 3.90 -5.66
N THR A 222 -0.65 3.39 -4.96
CA THR A 222 -0.84 2.56 -3.76
C THR A 222 0.09 2.95 -2.64
N VAL A 223 -0.32 2.71 -1.39
CA VAL A 223 0.56 2.91 -0.23
C VAL A 223 1.79 1.99 -0.27
N GLY A 224 1.68 0.79 -0.86
CA GLY A 224 2.80 -0.13 -1.05
C GLY A 224 3.88 0.43 -1.99
N THR A 225 3.47 1.00 -3.13
CA THR A 225 4.40 1.68 -4.03
C THR A 225 4.98 2.93 -3.36
N ALA A 226 4.18 3.72 -2.63
CA ALA A 226 4.67 4.86 -1.87
C ALA A 226 5.73 4.46 -0.82
N ALA A 227 5.55 3.31 -0.16
CA ALA A 227 6.50 2.76 0.82
C ALA A 227 7.83 2.35 0.17
N TRP A 228 7.75 1.75 -1.01
CA TRP A 228 8.94 1.47 -1.81
C TRP A 228 9.65 2.76 -2.26
N VAL A 229 8.91 3.78 -2.76
CA VAL A 229 9.50 5.08 -3.14
C VAL A 229 10.16 5.74 -1.93
N PHE A 230 9.54 5.69 -0.75
CA PHE A 230 10.12 6.20 0.49
C PHE A 230 11.44 5.50 0.82
N ALA A 231 11.48 4.17 0.78
CA ALA A 231 12.71 3.42 1.03
C ALA A 231 13.81 3.71 -0.01
N ASN A 232 13.44 3.82 -1.30
CA ASN A 232 14.39 4.02 -2.39
C ASN A 232 14.93 5.46 -2.48
N ALA A 233 14.04 6.46 -2.42
CA ALA A 233 14.38 7.85 -2.71
C ALA A 233 14.66 8.69 -1.45
N ILE A 234 13.98 8.37 -0.33
CA ILE A 234 14.11 9.14 0.92
C ILE A 234 15.12 8.48 1.85
N LEU A 235 14.96 7.19 2.13
CA LEU A 235 15.91 6.43 2.95
C LEU A 235 17.19 6.05 2.19
N LYS A 236 17.13 5.98 0.84
CA LYS A 236 18.24 5.66 -0.06
C LYS A 236 18.88 4.31 0.24
N VAL A 237 18.05 3.34 0.58
CA VAL A 237 18.48 1.98 0.87
C VAL A 237 18.80 1.25 -0.45
N PRO A 238 19.98 0.61 -0.59
CA PRO A 238 20.41 0.05 -1.86
C PRO A 238 19.83 -1.34 -2.19
N SER A 239 19.34 -2.10 -1.21
CA SER A 239 18.72 -3.42 -1.40
C SER A 239 17.31 -3.44 -0.80
N ILE A 240 16.27 -3.63 -1.62
CA ILE A 240 14.87 -3.56 -1.15
C ILE A 240 14.11 -4.84 -1.53
N ALA A 241 13.51 -5.52 -0.56
CA ALA A 241 12.56 -6.60 -0.81
C ALA A 241 11.12 -6.12 -0.74
N LEU A 242 10.31 -6.45 -1.75
CA LEU A 242 8.86 -6.29 -1.72
C LEU A 242 8.21 -7.56 -1.22
N THR A 243 7.33 -7.47 -0.24
CA THR A 243 6.53 -8.60 0.26
C THR A 243 5.06 -8.22 0.32
N GLY A 244 4.16 -9.16 0.02
CA GLY A 244 2.72 -8.88 0.04
C GLY A 244 2.26 -7.90 -1.04
N MET A 245 3.03 -7.68 -2.11
CA MET A 245 2.71 -6.72 -3.17
C MET A 245 2.21 -7.43 -4.43
N ASP A 246 1.04 -8.05 -4.30
CA ASP A 246 0.53 -8.98 -5.33
C ASP A 246 0.02 -8.25 -6.58
N LEU A 247 -0.63 -7.09 -6.41
CA LEU A 247 -1.25 -6.29 -7.48
C LEU A 247 -2.09 -7.15 -8.45
N GLY A 248 -2.87 -8.06 -7.87
CA GLY A 248 -3.69 -9.02 -8.58
C GLY A 248 -4.28 -10.04 -7.61
N TYR A 249 -4.90 -11.06 -8.18
CA TYR A 249 -5.69 -12.06 -7.47
C TYR A 249 -5.19 -13.46 -7.81
N HIS A 250 -5.31 -14.35 -6.83
CA HIS A 250 -5.08 -15.78 -7.05
C HIS A 250 -6.18 -16.38 -7.92
N SER A 251 -5.86 -17.38 -8.75
CA SER A 251 -6.81 -17.98 -9.70
C SER A 251 -8.06 -18.59 -9.06
N GLU A 252 -7.98 -19.00 -7.79
CA GLU A 252 -9.10 -19.51 -7.00
C GLU A 252 -10.07 -18.43 -6.51
N THR A 253 -9.69 -17.15 -6.58
CA THR A 253 -10.57 -16.04 -6.17
C THR A 253 -11.64 -15.83 -7.23
N PRO A 254 -12.94 -15.95 -6.92
CA PRO A 254 -14.00 -15.62 -7.87
C PRO A 254 -13.96 -14.12 -8.23
N ILE A 255 -14.22 -13.77 -9.49
CA ILE A 255 -14.12 -12.37 -9.93
C ILE A 255 -15.12 -11.46 -9.19
N GLU A 256 -16.24 -12.01 -8.70
CA GLU A 256 -17.25 -11.32 -7.90
C GLU A 256 -16.72 -10.81 -6.55
N MET A 257 -15.64 -11.45 -6.07
CA MET A 257 -14.99 -11.11 -4.80
C MET A 257 -13.85 -10.10 -5.00
N THR A 258 -13.56 -9.69 -6.24
CA THR A 258 -12.52 -8.70 -6.54
C THR A 258 -12.96 -7.30 -6.12
N GLN A 259 -11.98 -6.44 -5.84
CA GLN A 259 -12.20 -5.14 -5.23
C GLN A 259 -13.05 -4.22 -6.11
N THR A 260 -12.86 -4.27 -7.43
CA THR A 260 -13.51 -3.37 -8.40
C THR A 260 -14.61 -4.05 -9.20
N TYR A 261 -15.06 -5.24 -8.78
CA TYR A 261 -16.02 -6.04 -9.54
C TYR A 261 -17.29 -5.28 -9.91
N TYR A 262 -17.89 -4.55 -8.95
CA TYR A 262 -19.16 -3.86 -9.16
C TYR A 262 -19.01 -2.66 -10.09
N GLU A 263 -17.93 -1.88 -9.92
CA GLU A 263 -17.62 -0.73 -10.76
C GLU A 263 -17.31 -1.16 -12.20
N LEU A 264 -16.74 -2.34 -12.40
CA LEU A 264 -16.43 -2.86 -13.73
C LEU A 264 -17.67 -3.22 -14.58
N HIS A 265 -18.85 -3.40 -13.97
CA HIS A 265 -20.10 -3.57 -14.72
C HIS A 265 -20.46 -2.33 -15.53
N GLU A 266 -20.04 -1.13 -15.14
CA GLU A 266 -20.27 0.09 -15.93
C GLU A 266 -19.57 0.04 -17.29
N PHE A 267 -18.52 -0.80 -17.39
CA PHE A 267 -17.74 -0.98 -18.60
C PHE A 267 -18.12 -2.23 -19.37
N ALA A 268 -19.04 -3.08 -18.90
CA ALA A 268 -19.38 -4.35 -19.56
C ALA A 268 -20.89 -4.59 -19.66
N ASN A 269 -21.38 -4.94 -20.85
CA ASN A 269 -22.80 -5.22 -21.08
C ASN A 269 -23.15 -6.71 -20.92
N THR A 270 -22.15 -7.58 -20.96
CA THR A 270 -22.30 -9.03 -20.86
C THR A 270 -21.29 -9.61 -19.88
N ARG A 271 -21.57 -10.82 -19.37
CA ARG A 271 -20.63 -11.55 -18.53
C ARG A 271 -19.30 -11.83 -19.23
N GLU A 272 -19.35 -12.16 -20.52
CA GLU A 272 -18.15 -12.40 -21.32
C GLU A 272 -17.28 -11.14 -21.45
N GLU A 273 -17.89 -9.99 -21.71
CA GLU A 273 -17.19 -8.70 -21.76
C GLU A 273 -16.56 -8.35 -20.40
N LEU A 274 -17.21 -8.69 -19.29
CA LEU A 274 -16.69 -8.46 -17.95
C LEU A 274 -15.49 -9.37 -17.66
N GLU A 275 -15.57 -10.66 -18.00
CA GLU A 275 -14.46 -11.61 -17.83
C GLU A 275 -13.22 -11.23 -18.65
N GLN A 276 -13.41 -10.59 -19.80
CA GLN A 276 -12.30 -10.03 -20.62
C GLN A 276 -11.54 -8.89 -19.92
N LEU A 277 -12.10 -8.28 -18.87
CA LEU A 277 -11.42 -7.26 -18.05
C LEU A 277 -10.47 -7.86 -17.00
N PHE A 278 -10.32 -9.19 -16.95
CA PHE A 278 -9.46 -9.89 -16.00
C PHE A 278 -8.34 -10.70 -16.69
N PRO A 279 -7.33 -10.03 -17.28
CA PRO A 279 -6.23 -10.72 -17.96
C PRO A 279 -5.40 -11.56 -16.98
N LYS A 280 -4.83 -12.65 -17.51
CA LYS A 280 -4.09 -13.65 -16.76
C LYS A 280 -2.59 -13.53 -16.99
N PHE A 281 -1.82 -13.80 -15.95
CA PHE A 281 -0.37 -13.70 -15.91
C PHE A 281 0.21 -14.95 -15.24
N ILE A 282 1.38 -15.38 -15.67
CA ILE A 282 2.11 -16.49 -15.05
C ILE A 282 3.24 -15.90 -14.22
N PHE A 283 3.24 -16.17 -12.91
CA PHE A 283 4.30 -15.67 -12.03
C PHE A 283 5.60 -16.43 -12.28
N PRO A 284 6.73 -15.74 -12.50
CA PRO A 284 7.95 -16.37 -13.04
C PRO A 284 8.61 -17.40 -12.11
N LEU A 285 8.43 -17.29 -10.79
CA LEU A 285 9.07 -18.18 -9.82
C LEU A 285 8.34 -19.52 -9.68
N SER A 286 7.01 -19.48 -9.56
CA SER A 286 6.17 -20.65 -9.27
C SER A 286 5.51 -21.25 -10.51
N ASN A 287 5.50 -20.52 -11.63
CA ASN A 287 4.70 -20.82 -12.81
C ASN A 287 3.18 -20.94 -12.50
N GLU A 288 2.74 -20.36 -11.38
CA GLU A 288 1.34 -20.26 -10.97
C GLU A 288 0.66 -19.13 -11.76
N GLN A 289 -0.60 -19.34 -12.11
CA GLN A 289 -1.40 -18.35 -12.82
C GLN A 289 -2.10 -17.41 -11.83
N PHE A 290 -2.02 -16.12 -12.11
CA PHE A 290 -2.74 -15.05 -11.42
C PHE A 290 -3.56 -14.27 -12.45
N TYR A 291 -4.52 -13.49 -11.99
CA TYR A 291 -5.19 -12.51 -12.84
C TYR A 291 -5.21 -11.15 -12.14
N THR A 292 -5.51 -10.09 -12.88
CA THR A 292 -5.59 -8.73 -12.33
C THR A 292 -6.82 -8.02 -12.89
N ASP A 293 -7.17 -6.87 -12.34
CA ASP A 293 -8.21 -5.98 -12.86
C ASP A 293 -7.56 -4.71 -13.44
N PRO A 294 -8.32 -3.83 -14.12
CA PRO A 294 -7.77 -2.60 -14.69
C PRO A 294 -7.08 -1.69 -13.67
N THR A 295 -7.55 -1.67 -12.43
CA THR A 295 -7.03 -0.80 -11.37
C THR A 295 -5.68 -1.30 -10.85
N TYR A 296 -5.59 -2.59 -10.51
CA TYR A 296 -4.33 -3.21 -10.09
C TYR A 296 -3.30 -3.26 -11.22
N PHE A 297 -3.74 -3.43 -12.47
CA PHE A 297 -2.85 -3.32 -13.62
C PHE A 297 -2.31 -1.90 -13.82
N TRP A 298 -3.14 -0.87 -13.59
CA TRP A 298 -2.69 0.52 -13.58
C TRP A 298 -1.64 0.77 -12.48
N TYR A 299 -1.88 0.27 -11.25
CA TYR A 299 -0.90 0.33 -10.16
C TYR A 299 0.41 -0.38 -10.50
N ARG A 300 0.33 -1.56 -11.10
CA ARG A 300 1.49 -2.32 -11.59
C ARG A 300 2.32 -1.50 -12.58
N ASN A 301 1.69 -0.87 -13.57
CA ASN A 301 2.40 -0.08 -14.56
C ASN A 301 3.06 1.16 -13.96
N ASN A 302 2.38 1.84 -13.04
CA ASN A 302 2.97 2.98 -12.33
C ASN A 302 4.17 2.57 -11.49
N PHE A 303 4.10 1.44 -10.78
CA PHE A 303 5.25 0.91 -10.06
C PHE A 303 6.42 0.68 -11.02
N LEU A 304 6.18 0.01 -12.16
CA LEU A 304 7.23 -0.31 -13.12
C LEU A 304 7.85 0.93 -13.79
N ASP A 305 7.06 1.97 -14.07
CA ASP A 305 7.60 3.26 -14.57
C ASP A 305 8.51 3.92 -13.52
N LEU A 306 8.08 3.97 -12.25
CA LEU A 306 8.89 4.52 -11.18
C LEU A 306 10.16 3.67 -10.93
N PHE A 307 10.01 2.35 -10.97
CA PHE A 307 11.09 1.39 -10.80
C PHE A 307 12.17 1.52 -11.88
N SER A 308 11.82 1.92 -13.11
CA SER A 308 12.80 2.17 -14.17
C SER A 308 13.84 3.26 -13.81
N ARG A 309 13.55 4.07 -12.79
CA ARG A 309 14.40 5.17 -12.28
C ARG A 309 14.94 4.88 -10.88
N ALA A 310 14.74 3.67 -10.38
CA ALA A 310 15.18 3.26 -9.05
C ALA A 310 16.70 3.29 -8.94
N SER A 311 17.18 3.58 -7.73
CA SER A 311 18.59 3.37 -7.37
C SER A 311 18.76 2.05 -6.63
N GLY A 312 19.88 1.35 -6.85
CA GLY A 312 20.12 0.06 -6.21
C GLY A 312 19.26 -1.07 -6.79
N THR A 313 19.05 -2.12 -5.99
CA THR A 313 18.36 -3.34 -6.41
C THR A 313 17.05 -3.50 -5.63
N THR A 314 15.95 -3.73 -6.35
CA THR A 314 14.68 -4.14 -5.76
C THR A 314 14.39 -5.58 -6.16
N TYR A 315 13.94 -6.39 -5.20
CA TYR A 315 13.54 -7.78 -5.39
C TYR A 315 12.06 -7.92 -5.11
N ASN A 316 11.30 -8.55 -6.02
CA ASN A 316 9.96 -8.99 -5.66
C ASN A 316 10.06 -10.33 -4.91
N CYS A 317 9.79 -10.28 -3.61
CA CYS A 317 9.76 -11.42 -2.69
C CYS A 317 8.33 -11.78 -2.26
N SER A 318 7.32 -11.31 -2.99
CA SER A 318 5.91 -11.66 -2.73
C SER A 318 5.60 -13.09 -3.16
N GLU A 319 6.42 -13.70 -4.03
CA GLU A 319 6.26 -15.08 -4.51
C GLU A 319 4.92 -15.37 -5.22
N ALA A 320 4.14 -14.32 -5.52
CA ALA A 320 2.81 -14.35 -6.11
C ALA A 320 2.45 -13.02 -6.79
N GLY A 321 1.31 -13.02 -7.49
CA GLY A 321 0.72 -11.83 -8.07
C GLY A 321 1.16 -11.54 -9.49
N THR A 322 1.12 -10.27 -9.89
CA THR A 322 1.39 -9.85 -11.28
C THR A 322 2.56 -8.87 -11.40
N LEU A 323 3.17 -8.44 -10.29
CA LEU A 323 4.27 -7.48 -10.31
C LEU A 323 5.62 -8.14 -10.70
N PHE A 324 5.95 -8.15 -11.98
CA PHE A 324 7.24 -8.63 -12.47
C PHE A 324 7.61 -7.96 -13.79
N ALA A 325 8.93 -7.86 -14.04
CA ALA A 325 9.52 -7.35 -15.27
C ALA A 325 10.92 -7.96 -15.44
N ASP A 326 11.50 -7.89 -16.64
CA ASP A 326 12.82 -8.48 -16.95
C ASP A 326 13.92 -7.97 -16.00
N ASN A 327 13.82 -6.70 -15.58
CA ASN A 327 14.77 -6.04 -14.68
C ASN A 327 14.32 -6.03 -13.21
N LEU A 328 13.23 -6.70 -12.84
CA LEU A 328 12.75 -6.84 -11.47
C LEU A 328 12.90 -8.32 -11.02
N PRO A 329 14.03 -8.69 -10.39
CA PRO A 329 14.28 -10.05 -9.96
C PRO A 329 13.18 -10.54 -9.01
N CYS A 330 12.55 -11.66 -9.34
CA CYS A 330 11.63 -12.37 -8.47
C CYS A 330 12.38 -13.51 -7.78
N ILE A 331 12.51 -13.43 -6.45
CA ILE A 331 13.21 -14.43 -5.63
C ILE A 331 12.32 -14.81 -4.45
N THR A 332 12.58 -15.95 -3.82
CA THR A 332 11.89 -16.30 -2.56
C THR A 332 12.31 -15.34 -1.45
N PHE A 333 11.42 -15.11 -0.49
CA PHE A 333 11.75 -14.27 0.68
C PHE A 333 12.93 -14.84 1.48
N ASN A 334 13.04 -16.18 1.56
CA ASN A 334 14.17 -16.84 2.22
C ASN A 334 15.50 -16.57 1.52
N GLN A 335 15.52 -16.51 0.18
CA GLN A 335 16.75 -16.15 -0.56
C GLN A 335 17.21 -14.74 -0.22
N PHE A 336 16.28 -13.78 -0.15
CA PHE A 336 16.59 -12.41 0.28
C PHE A 336 17.12 -12.37 1.71
N LEU A 337 16.44 -13.03 2.66
CA LEU A 337 16.90 -13.07 4.06
C LEU A 337 18.29 -13.70 4.19
N ASN A 338 18.61 -14.72 3.40
CA ASN A 338 19.93 -15.36 3.42
C ASN A 338 21.03 -14.50 2.80
N SER A 339 20.71 -13.62 1.85
CA SER A 339 21.69 -12.67 1.29
C SER A 339 22.00 -11.49 2.21
N GLU A 340 21.17 -11.27 3.23
CA GLU A 340 21.25 -10.13 4.16
C GLU A 340 21.73 -10.55 5.57
N GLN A 341 22.25 -11.77 5.72
CA GLN A 341 22.81 -12.33 6.95
C GLN A 341 24.28 -11.96 7.19
#